data_AF-A0A930KHI6-F1
#
_entry.id   AF-A0A930KHI6-F1
#
_cell.length_a   1.000
_cell.length_b   1.000
_cell.length_c   1.000
_cell.angle_alpha   90.00
_cell.angle_beta   90.00
_cell.angle_gamma   90.00
#
_symmetry.space_group_name_H-M   'P 1'
#
loop_
_entity.id
_entity.type
_entity.pdbx_description
1 polymer ?
#
loop_
_entity_poly.entity_id
_entity_poly.type
_entity_poly.pdbx_seq_one_letter_code
_entity_poly.pdbx_strand_id
1 'polypeptide(L)' 'MSPDTIFLLDTNVLVEAHRRYYARDIVPSYWKWLHDEIAQRGRIISILPVYKELIAGKDELAQWVAERKEYFKP' A
#
# COMPACT_ATOMS: atom_id res chain seq x y z
N MET A 1 3.14 -15.48 -17.11
CA MET A 1 3.43 -15.36 -15.67
C MET A 1 2.76 -16.54 -14.97
N SER A 2 3.42 -17.15 -13.98
CA SER A 2 2.78 -18.21 -13.19
C SER A 2 1.56 -17.64 -12.44
N PRO A 3 0.42 -18.34 -12.36
CA PRO A 3 -0.79 -17.89 -11.68
C PRO A 3 -0.59 -17.55 -10.18
N ASP A 4 0.50 -18.04 -9.57
CA ASP A 4 0.68 -18.07 -8.12
C ASP A 4 1.71 -17.06 -7.60
N THR A 5 2.13 -16.09 -8.43
CA THR A 5 3.11 -15.09 -8.00
C THR A 5 2.45 -14.04 -7.10
N ILE A 6 2.90 -13.96 -5.86
CA ILE A 6 2.51 -12.91 -4.90
C ILE A 6 3.58 -11.81 -4.91
N PHE A 7 3.15 -10.57 -5.01
CA PHE A 7 4.00 -9.40 -4.89
C PHE A 7 3.97 -8.86 -3.46
N LEU A 8 5.14 -8.71 -2.86
CA LEU A 8 5.31 -8.13 -1.54
C LEU A 8 5.79 -6.69 -1.67
N LEU A 9 5.00 -5.73 -1.17
CA LEU A 9 5.36 -4.31 -1.20
C LEU A 9 6.13 -3.91 0.04
N ASP A 10 7.24 -3.22 -0.17
CA ASP A 10 7.99 -2.54 0.88
C ASP A 10 7.51 -1.09 1.08
N THR A 11 7.94 -0.47 2.17
CA THR A 11 7.61 0.91 2.54
C THR A 11 7.93 1.91 1.43
N ASN A 12 9.09 1.78 0.79
CA ASN A 12 9.56 2.71 -0.24
C ASN A 12 8.61 2.76 -1.43
N VAL A 13 7.97 1.64 -1.81
CA VAL A 13 7.08 1.60 -2.98
C VAL A 13 5.87 2.50 -2.72
N LEU A 14 5.32 2.43 -1.51
CA LEU A 14 4.17 3.22 -1.10
C LEU A 14 4.55 4.69 -0.89
N VAL A 15 5.72 4.96 -0.32
CA VAL A 15 6.23 6.32 -0.11
C VAL A 15 6.53 7.02 -1.44
N GLU A 16 7.22 6.35 -2.36
CA GLU A 16 7.58 6.90 -3.66
C GLU A 16 6.36 7.08 -4.57
N ALA A 17 5.38 6.16 -4.51
CA ALA A 17 4.09 6.34 -5.15
C ALA A 17 3.40 7.61 -4.64
N HIS A 18 3.30 7.79 -3.31
CA HIS A 18 2.66 8.95 -2.72
C HIS A 18 3.38 10.28 -3.04
N ARG A 19 4.71 10.29 -3.05
CA ARG A 19 5.50 11.53 -3.13
C ARG A 19 5.83 11.99 -4.55
N ARG A 20 5.94 11.07 -5.53
CA ARG A 20 6.43 11.42 -6.86
C ARG A 20 5.43 11.23 -7.98
N TYR A 21 4.91 10.00 -8.10
CA TYR A 21 4.23 9.59 -9.34
C TYR A 21 2.72 9.52 -9.21
N TYR A 22 2.23 9.26 -8.00
CA TYR A 22 0.85 8.93 -7.71
C TYR A 22 0.38 9.64 -6.44
N ALA A 23 0.64 10.93 -6.29
CA ALA A 23 0.07 11.71 -5.21
C ALA A 23 -1.46 11.51 -5.15
N ARG A 24 -2.03 11.37 -3.95
CA ARG A 24 -3.42 10.89 -3.75
C ARG A 24 -4.46 11.84 -4.34
N ASP A 25 -4.19 13.14 -4.26
CA ASP A 25 -4.99 14.23 -4.80
C ASP A 25 -4.92 14.34 -6.33
N ILE A 26 -3.82 13.86 -6.94
CA ILE A 26 -3.63 13.88 -8.39
C ILE A 26 -4.11 12.57 -9.04
N VAL A 27 -3.81 11.42 -8.46
CA VAL A 27 -4.08 10.08 -9.04
C VAL A 27 -4.83 9.18 -8.05
N PRO A 28 -6.06 9.52 -7.64
CA PRO A 28 -6.83 8.72 -6.67
C PRO A 28 -7.17 7.31 -7.19
N SER A 29 -7.25 7.14 -8.51
CA SER A 29 -7.53 5.85 -9.15
C SER A 29 -6.44 4.80 -8.89
N TYR A 30 -5.17 5.20 -8.77
CA TYR A 30 -4.07 4.30 -8.43
C TYR A 30 -4.28 3.69 -7.04
N TRP A 31 -4.62 4.51 -6.06
CA TRP A 31 -4.84 4.07 -4.67
C TRP A 31 -6.09 3.21 -4.53
N LYS A 32 -7.14 3.50 -5.31
CA LYS A 32 -8.32 2.64 -5.41
C LYS A 32 -7.95 1.28 -6.01
N TRP A 33 -7.20 1.26 -7.10
CA TRP A 33 -6.75 0.01 -7.72
C TRP A 33 -5.89 -0.82 -6.75
N LEU A 34 -4.97 -0.17 -6.03
CA LEU A 34 -4.13 -0.84 -5.04
C LEU A 34 -4.97 -1.47 -3.91
N HIS A 35 -5.96 -0.73 -3.40
CA HIS A 35 -6.96 -1.27 -2.46
C HIS A 35 -7.61 -2.54 -3.01
N ASP A 36 -8.12 -2.50 -4.25
CA ASP A 36 -8.85 -3.61 -4.86
C ASP A 36 -7.93 -4.85 -5.06
N GLU A 37 -6.69 -4.66 -5.49
CA GLU A 37 -5.73 -5.77 -5.67
C GLU A 37 -5.33 -6.43 -4.35
N ILE A 38 -5.14 -5.64 -3.28
CA ILE A 38 -4.81 -6.17 -1.94
C ILE A 38 -6.03 -6.85 -1.32
N ALA A 39 -7.19 -6.19 -1.31
CA ALA A 39 -8.37 -6.65 -0.57
C ALA A 39 -9.11 -7.80 -1.27
N GLN A 40 -9.20 -7.78 -2.60
CA GLN A 40 -10.08 -8.72 -3.33
C GLN A 40 -9.31 -9.83 -4.03
N ARG A 41 -8.08 -9.55 -4.49
CA ARG A 41 -7.32 -10.50 -5.33
C ARG A 41 -6.19 -11.18 -4.61
N GLY A 42 -5.70 -10.61 -3.51
CA GLY A 42 -4.65 -11.21 -2.67
C GLY A 42 -3.30 -11.41 -3.37
N ARG A 43 -3.11 -10.83 -4.56
CA ARG A 43 -1.85 -10.93 -5.34
C ARG A 43 -0.80 -9.93 -4.89
N ILE A 44 -1.23 -8.88 -4.19
CA ILE A 44 -0.36 -7.87 -3.60
C ILE A 44 -0.58 -7.90 -2.10
N ILE A 45 0.51 -7.99 -1.33
CA ILE A 45 0.47 -7.93 0.13
C ILE A 45 1.59 -7.03 0.64
N SER A 46 1.50 -6.63 1.90
CA SER A 46 2.61 -6.07 2.66
C SER A 46 2.64 -6.69 4.05
N ILE A 47 3.65 -6.38 4.86
CA ILE A 47 3.88 -7.02 6.17
C ILE A 47 3.82 -5.99 7.31
N LEU A 48 3.55 -6.48 8.52
CA LEU A 48 3.36 -5.65 9.70
C LEU A 48 4.54 -4.68 10.00
N PRO A 49 5.82 -5.00 9.72
CA PRO A 49 6.90 -4.02 9.79
C PRO A 49 6.71 -2.79 8.90
N VAL A 50 6.23 -2.98 7.66
CA VAL A 50 5.96 -1.88 6.72
C VAL A 50 4.82 -1.01 7.25
N TYR A 51 3.76 -1.62 7.79
CA TYR A 51 2.69 -0.88 8.47
C TYR A 51 3.25 0.03 9.57
N LYS A 52 4.07 -0.53 10.47
CA LYS A 52 4.66 0.21 11.60
C LYS A 52 5.52 1.38 11.14
N GLU A 53 6.27 1.21 10.07
CA GLU A 53 7.09 2.27 9.49
C GLU A 53 6.22 3.39 8.90
N LEU A 54 5.17 3.04 8.15
CA LEU A 54 4.28 4.00 7.51
C LEU A 54 3.44 4.80 8.50
N ILE A 55 2.87 4.16 9.53
CA ILE A 55 2.06 4.88 10.54
C ILE A 55 2.88 5.81 11.44
N ALA A 56 4.21 5.65 11.48
CA ALA A 56 5.09 6.59 12.18
C ALA A 56 5.21 7.93 11.43
N GLY A 57 4.81 7.97 10.17
CA GLY A 57 4.66 9.19 9.39
C GLY A 57 3.57 10.13 9.93
N LYS A 58 3.59 11.37 9.47
CA LYS A 58 2.60 12.42 9.82
C LYS A 58 1.93 13.02 8.59
N ASP A 59 1.98 12.30 7.48
CA ASP A 59 1.46 12.73 6.20
C ASP A 59 0.14 12.02 5.87
N GLU A 60 -0.39 12.38 4.71
CA GLU A 60 -1.60 11.80 4.19
C GLU A 60 -1.44 10.27 3.99
N LEU A 61 -0.28 9.77 3.59
CA LEU A 61 -0.04 8.33 3.47
C LEU A 61 -0.21 7.61 4.81
N ALA A 62 0.33 8.16 5.90
CA ALA A 62 0.17 7.59 7.23
C ALA A 62 -1.32 7.47 7.63
N GLN A 63 -2.14 8.48 7.33
CA GLN A 63 -3.59 8.44 7.58
C GLN A 63 -4.28 7.33 6.76
N TRP A 64 -3.90 7.18 5.48
CA TRP A 64 -4.46 6.13 4.62
C TRP A 64 -4.18 4.73 5.17
N VAL A 65 -2.93 4.51 5.60
CA VAL A 65 -2.45 3.22 6.09
C VAL A 65 -3.07 2.88 7.44
N ALA A 66 -3.27 3.86 8.33
CA ALA A 66 -3.85 3.65 9.65
C ALA A 66 -5.26 3.02 9.59
N GLU A 67 -6.04 3.35 8.55
CA GLU A 67 -7.38 2.80 8.32
C GLU A 67 -7.36 1.39 7.69
N ARG A 68 -6.19 0.87 7.30
CA ARG A 68 -6.03 -0.33 6.44
C ARG A 68 -5.04 -1.32 7.02
N LYS A 69 -5.01 -1.47 8.35
CA LYS A 69 -4.09 -2.38 9.04
C LYS A 69 -4.21 -3.83 8.55
N GLU A 70 -5.38 -4.25 8.13
CA GLU A 70 -5.68 -5.58 7.60
C GLU A 70 -4.95 -5.92 6.28
N TYR A 71 -4.35 -4.93 5.62
CA TYR A 71 -3.53 -5.14 4.42
C TYR A 71 -2.19 -5.81 4.74
N PHE A 72 -1.77 -5.69 5.99
CA PHE A 72 -0.45 -6.06 6.42
C PHE A 72 -0.51 -7.41 7.14
N LYS A 73 0.17 -8.39 6.56
CA LYS A 73 0.26 -9.74 7.12
C LYS A 73 1.28 -9.79 8.27
N PRO A 74 1.11 -10.73 9.22
CA PRO A 74 2.08 -10.96 10.30
C PRO A 74 3.50 -11.16 9.78
#